data_AF-A0A558BJQ7-F1
#
_entry.id   AF-A0A558BJQ7-F1
#
_cell.length_a   1.000
_cell.length_b   1.000
_cell.length_c   1.000
_cell.angle_alpha   90.00
_cell.angle_beta   90.00
_cell.angle_gamma   90.00
#
_symmetry.space_group_name_H-M   'P 1'
#
loop_
_entity.id
_entity.type
_entity.pdbx_description
1 polymer ?
#
loop_
_entity_poly.entity_id
_entity_poly.type
_entity_poly.pdbx_seq_one_letter_code
_entity_poly.pdbx_strand_id
1 'polypeptide(L)'
;MSSLTITEKSKIEKLLRMSGGYVLEFSNNSLQNFVADSIKLDILDEKYNQGSGSKANRLRALWSNESDELVGKLLNDLLDKIPEDWERRRDITGEEISEDIRQAYEDSKQACERLIGKTSVEHLDGLQAIDYDENFQLLSHQIKASIDSGEPAAGLDRLHTFLIKYFRHLCTKHGLTTTREEPLNAVFGKYVKALVASGILKSEMSHNILKYSINILSSFNAVRNDQSLAHDNTVLNRDESLLIFRNISALVKFIEHIEAEN
;
A
#
# COMPACT_ATOMS: atom_id res chain seq x y z
N MET A 1 -21.54 0.78 -3.13
CA MET A 1 -21.23 -0.23 -2.10
C MET A 1 -19.74 -0.20 -1.83
N SER A 2 -19.34 -0.16 -0.55
CA SER A 2 -17.92 -0.19 -0.21
C SER A 2 -17.30 -1.58 -0.27
N SER A 3 -15.99 -1.63 -0.52
CA SER A 3 -15.12 -2.81 -0.56
C SER A 3 -14.63 -3.24 0.83
N LEU A 4 -15.31 -2.83 1.90
CA LEU A 4 -15.02 -3.29 3.26
C LEU A 4 -15.21 -4.80 3.40
N THR A 5 -14.15 -5.47 3.84
CA THR A 5 -14.15 -6.89 4.18
C THR A 5 -14.93 -7.15 5.46
N ILE A 6 -15.31 -8.41 5.68
CA ILE A 6 -16.01 -8.85 6.90
C ILE A 6 -15.17 -8.57 8.15
N THR A 7 -13.86 -8.81 8.07
CA THR A 7 -12.92 -8.59 9.17
C THR A 7 -12.80 -7.10 9.53
N GLU A 8 -12.67 -6.23 8.52
CA GLU A 8 -12.61 -4.77 8.74
C GLU A 8 -13.92 -4.27 9.37
N LYS A 9 -15.08 -4.70 8.84
CA LYS A 9 -16.39 -4.36 9.43
C LYS A 9 -16.46 -4.76 10.90
N SER A 10 -16.02 -5.97 11.25
CA SER A 10 -16.03 -6.45 12.64
C SER A 10 -15.17 -5.58 13.57
N LYS A 11 -13.95 -5.22 13.15
CA LYS A 11 -13.05 -4.35 13.91
C LYS A 11 -13.65 -2.95 14.11
N ILE A 12 -14.15 -2.35 13.03
CA ILE A 12 -14.79 -1.03 13.05
C ILE A 12 -16.04 -1.04 13.93
N GLU A 13 -16.89 -2.06 13.84
CA GLU A 13 -18.08 -2.18 14.69
C GLU A 13 -17.74 -2.30 16.18
N LYS A 14 -16.66 -3.03 16.52
CA LYS A 14 -16.15 -3.14 17.89
C LYS A 14 -15.70 -1.77 18.41
N LEU A 15 -14.88 -1.07 17.61
CA LEU A 15 -14.35 0.26 17.94
C LEU A 15 -15.46 1.31 18.10
N LEU A 16 -16.46 1.29 17.20
CA LEU A 16 -17.61 2.20 17.23
C LEU A 16 -18.73 1.77 18.20
N ARG A 17 -18.55 0.66 18.93
CA ARG A 17 -19.50 0.14 19.94
C ARG A 17 -20.91 -0.13 19.36
N MET A 18 -20.95 -0.73 18.17
CA MET A 18 -22.17 -0.88 17.38
C MET A 18 -23.06 -2.09 17.75
N SER A 19 -22.63 -2.94 18.69
CA SER A 19 -23.35 -4.16 19.08
C SER A 19 -24.76 -3.88 19.62
N GLY A 20 -24.95 -2.77 20.33
CA GLY A 20 -26.25 -2.36 20.90
C GLY A 20 -27.10 -1.49 19.98
N GLY A 21 -26.73 -1.29 18.71
CA GLY A 21 -27.41 -0.35 17.80
C GLY A 21 -26.97 1.11 17.94
N TYR A 22 -26.00 1.40 18.81
CA TYR A 22 -25.39 2.71 19.02
C TYR A 22 -24.20 2.94 18.09
N VAL A 23 -23.71 4.18 18.02
CA VAL A 23 -22.45 4.53 17.34
C VAL A 23 -21.76 5.51 18.28
N LEU A 24 -20.71 5.05 18.97
CA LEU A 24 -20.05 5.78 20.06
C LEU A 24 -21.08 6.41 21.02
N GLU A 25 -20.90 7.69 21.37
CA GLU A 25 -21.82 8.46 22.22
C GLU A 25 -22.77 9.37 21.42
N PHE A 26 -22.92 9.14 20.12
CA PHE A 26 -23.80 9.97 19.30
C PHE A 26 -25.29 9.77 19.61
N SER A 27 -26.01 10.88 19.71
CA SER A 27 -27.47 10.92 19.54
C SER A 27 -27.83 10.81 18.06
N ASN A 28 -29.11 10.61 17.73
CA ASN A 28 -29.54 10.59 16.32
C ASN A 28 -29.23 11.93 15.63
N ASN A 29 -29.53 13.05 16.29
CA ASN A 29 -29.30 14.39 15.75
C ASN A 29 -27.80 14.68 15.59
N SER A 30 -26.97 14.34 16.59
CA SER A 30 -25.54 14.59 16.49
C SER A 30 -24.85 13.69 15.47
N LEU A 31 -25.30 12.44 15.30
CA LEU A 31 -24.81 11.57 14.22
C LEU A 31 -25.20 12.11 12.85
N GLN A 32 -26.44 12.56 12.68
CA GLN A 32 -26.93 13.13 11.43
C GLN A 32 -26.10 14.36 11.02
N ASN A 33 -25.91 15.30 11.95
CA ASN A 33 -25.09 16.49 11.71
C ASN A 33 -23.65 16.10 11.38
N PHE A 34 -23.08 15.13 12.10
CA PHE A 34 -21.71 14.66 11.84
C PHE A 34 -21.55 14.10 10.42
N VAL A 35 -22.49 13.26 9.98
CA VAL A 35 -22.46 12.66 8.63
C VAL A 35 -22.66 13.74 7.55
N ALA A 36 -23.56 14.69 7.78
CA ALA A 36 -23.78 15.82 6.89
C ALA A 36 -22.53 16.73 6.78
N ASP A 37 -21.82 16.94 7.90
CA ASP A 37 -20.59 17.72 7.91
C ASP A 37 -19.45 17.00 7.19
N SER A 38 -19.27 15.70 7.47
CA SER A 38 -18.21 14.87 6.90
C SER A 38 -18.42 14.63 5.40
N ILE A 39 -19.55 14.04 4.98
CA ILE A 39 -19.75 13.56 3.60
C ILE A 39 -20.94 14.18 2.87
N LYS A 40 -21.59 15.18 3.47
CA LYS A 40 -22.73 15.91 2.85
C LYS A 40 -23.93 15.02 2.53
N LEU A 41 -24.13 13.96 3.31
CA LEU A 41 -25.29 13.06 3.22
C LEU A 41 -26.14 13.11 4.49
N ASP A 42 -27.42 12.77 4.35
CA ASP A 42 -28.34 12.62 5.47
C ASP A 42 -28.50 11.13 5.84
N ILE A 43 -27.92 10.72 6.96
CA ILE A 43 -28.02 9.32 7.45
C ILE A 43 -29.45 8.93 7.89
N LEU A 44 -30.34 9.91 8.06
CA LEU A 44 -31.74 9.66 8.39
C LEU A 44 -32.61 9.37 7.16
N ASP A 45 -32.09 9.55 5.95
CA ASP A 45 -32.77 9.21 4.69
C ASP A 45 -33.30 7.76 4.72
N GLU A 46 -34.46 7.56 4.10
CA GLU A 46 -35.16 6.27 4.07
C GLU A 46 -34.31 5.19 3.38
N LYS A 47 -33.43 5.56 2.44
CA LYS A 47 -32.51 4.60 1.80
C LYS A 47 -31.55 3.91 2.79
N TYR A 48 -31.30 4.54 3.94
CA TYR A 48 -30.48 3.96 5.01
C TYR A 48 -31.30 3.31 6.12
N ASN A 49 -32.63 3.39 6.06
CA ASN A 49 -33.52 2.83 7.07
C ASN A 49 -33.65 1.30 6.90
N GLN A 50 -32.65 0.55 7.37
CA GLN A 50 -32.62 -0.91 7.31
C GLN A 50 -32.73 -1.55 8.69
N GLY A 51 -33.24 -2.79 8.74
CA GLY A 51 -33.39 -3.56 9.97
C GLY A 51 -34.25 -2.84 11.01
N SER A 52 -33.72 -2.66 12.23
CA SER A 52 -34.41 -1.93 13.30
C SER A 52 -34.41 -0.40 13.18
N GLY A 53 -33.79 0.17 12.13
CA GLY A 53 -33.65 1.62 11.97
C GLY A 53 -32.68 2.29 12.96
N SER A 54 -31.93 1.50 13.74
CA SER A 54 -30.92 1.98 14.69
C SER A 54 -29.77 2.75 13.99
N LYS A 55 -29.05 3.59 14.74
CA LYS A 55 -27.88 4.32 14.22
C LYS A 55 -26.85 3.38 13.58
N ALA A 56 -26.58 2.25 14.24
CA ALA A 56 -25.66 1.25 13.71
C ALA A 56 -26.18 0.65 12.40
N ASN A 57 -27.46 0.33 12.29
CA ASN A 57 -28.03 -0.21 11.06
C ASN A 57 -28.03 0.81 9.92
N ARG A 58 -28.25 2.08 10.22
CA ARG A 58 -28.14 3.16 9.23
C ARG A 58 -26.70 3.32 8.73
N LEU A 59 -25.72 3.23 9.64
CA LEU A 59 -24.30 3.26 9.26
C LEU A 59 -23.91 2.03 8.42
N ARG A 60 -24.39 0.82 8.75
CA ARG A 60 -24.21 -0.38 7.93
C ARG A 60 -24.86 -0.25 6.55
N ALA A 61 -26.05 0.33 6.49
CA ALA A 61 -26.73 0.60 5.22
C ALA A 61 -25.92 1.59 4.38
N LEU A 62 -25.29 2.60 5.00
CA LEU A 62 -24.39 3.52 4.32
C LEU A 62 -23.19 2.79 3.70
N TRP A 63 -22.55 1.86 4.44
CA TRP A 63 -21.48 1.02 3.90
C TRP A 63 -21.92 0.21 2.67
N SER A 64 -23.15 -0.31 2.69
CA SER A 64 -23.69 -1.09 1.58
C SER A 64 -24.09 -0.24 0.36
N ASN A 65 -24.53 0.99 0.57
CA ASN A 65 -25.10 1.81 -0.51
C ASN A 65 -24.08 2.77 -1.14
N GLU A 66 -23.16 3.33 -0.36
CA GLU A 66 -22.28 4.43 -0.82
C GLU A 66 -20.92 3.92 -1.36
N SER A 67 -20.13 4.82 -1.96
CA SER A 67 -18.80 4.52 -2.53
C SER A 67 -17.72 4.34 -1.47
N ASP A 68 -16.60 3.72 -1.85
CA ASP A 68 -15.40 3.59 -1.00
C ASP A 68 -14.93 4.95 -0.47
N GLU A 69 -14.85 5.96 -1.33
CA GLU A 69 -14.38 7.28 -0.94
C GLU A 69 -15.23 7.90 0.18
N LEU A 70 -16.56 7.85 0.05
CA LEU A 70 -17.48 8.41 1.04
C LEU A 70 -17.46 7.60 2.34
N VAL A 71 -17.49 6.28 2.23
CA VAL A 71 -17.46 5.39 3.41
C VAL A 71 -16.14 5.50 4.15
N GLY A 72 -15.03 5.49 3.43
CA GLY A 72 -13.69 5.64 3.99
C GLY A 72 -13.51 6.97 4.70
N LYS A 73 -13.96 8.08 4.08
CA LYS A 73 -13.88 9.41 4.69
C LYS A 73 -14.68 9.47 6.00
N LEU A 74 -15.95 9.04 5.96
CA LEU A 74 -16.81 9.06 7.14
C LEU A 74 -16.23 8.21 8.28
N LEU A 75 -15.75 7.00 7.96
CA LEU A 75 -15.17 6.11 8.95
C LEU A 75 -13.86 6.68 9.52
N ASN A 76 -13.01 7.28 8.70
CA ASN A 76 -11.79 7.92 9.17
C ASN A 76 -12.10 9.04 10.18
N ASP A 77 -13.08 9.89 9.87
CA ASP A 77 -13.50 11.00 10.74
C ASP A 77 -14.14 10.47 12.05
N LEU A 78 -14.87 9.36 12.01
CA LEU A 78 -15.41 8.69 13.20
C LEU A 78 -14.30 8.09 14.06
N LEU A 79 -13.30 7.44 13.43
CA LEU A 79 -12.14 6.88 14.13
C LEU A 79 -11.31 7.98 14.80
N ASP A 80 -11.20 9.18 14.21
CA ASP A 80 -10.50 10.32 14.82
C ASP A 80 -11.10 10.77 16.17
N LYS A 81 -12.33 10.36 16.50
CA LYS A 81 -12.95 10.61 17.81
C LYS A 81 -12.55 9.62 18.90
N ILE A 82 -11.96 8.48 18.52
CA ILE A 82 -11.67 7.38 19.44
C ILE A 82 -10.54 7.73 20.43
N PRO A 83 -9.39 8.29 20.01
CA PRO A 83 -8.32 8.64 20.95
C PRO A 83 -8.77 9.59 22.08
N GLU A 84 -9.62 10.57 21.77
CA GLU A 84 -10.16 11.50 22.78
C GLU A 84 -11.09 10.79 23.78
N ASP A 85 -11.96 9.90 23.31
CA ASP A 85 -12.84 9.08 24.16
C ASP A 85 -12.04 8.12 25.05
N TRP A 86 -10.96 7.58 24.52
CA TRP A 86 -10.01 6.72 25.22
C TRP A 86 -9.28 7.44 26.35
N GLU A 87 -8.73 8.63 26.09
CA GLU A 87 -8.07 9.45 27.11
C GLU A 87 -9.05 9.82 28.23
N ARG A 88 -10.25 10.27 27.87
CA ARG A 88 -11.30 10.63 28.84
C ARG A 88 -11.63 9.46 29.77
N ARG A 89 -11.73 8.23 29.23
CA ARG A 89 -12.03 7.05 30.05
C ARG A 89 -10.86 6.66 30.92
N ARG A 90 -9.62 6.69 30.40
CA ARG A 90 -8.43 6.44 31.20
C ARG A 90 -8.39 7.36 32.42
N ASP A 91 -8.75 8.63 32.25
CA ASP A 91 -8.78 9.61 33.35
C ASP A 91 -9.89 9.33 34.39
N ILE A 92 -10.96 8.65 34.00
CA ILE A 92 -12.11 8.31 34.88
C ILE A 92 -11.94 6.94 35.55
N THR A 93 -11.54 5.92 34.79
CA THR A 93 -11.54 4.51 35.21
C THR A 93 -10.14 3.99 35.54
N GLY A 94 -9.08 4.66 35.07
CA GLY A 94 -7.70 4.18 35.17
C GLY A 94 -7.40 2.94 34.29
N GLU A 95 -8.35 2.51 33.45
CA GLU A 95 -8.16 1.34 32.59
C GLU A 95 -7.27 1.67 31.38
N GLU A 96 -6.24 0.86 31.19
CA GLU A 96 -5.44 0.90 29.98
C GLU A 96 -6.13 0.16 28.83
N ILE A 97 -5.89 0.66 27.62
CA ILE A 97 -6.43 0.06 26.41
C ILE A 97 -5.55 -1.11 26.02
N SER A 98 -6.17 -2.26 25.86
CA SER A 98 -5.50 -3.48 25.45
C SER A 98 -4.89 -3.37 24.05
N GLU A 99 -3.79 -4.07 23.85
CA GLU A 99 -3.04 -4.02 22.60
C GLU A 99 -3.87 -4.51 21.38
N ASP A 100 -4.81 -5.44 21.59
CA ASP A 100 -5.73 -5.89 20.53
C ASP A 100 -6.65 -4.78 20.02
N ILE A 101 -7.05 -3.86 20.90
CA ILE A 101 -7.89 -2.71 20.55
C ILE A 101 -7.08 -1.65 19.82
N ARG A 102 -5.83 -1.41 20.25
CA ARG A 102 -4.90 -0.51 19.55
C ARG A 102 -4.61 -1.02 18.13
N GLN A 103 -4.29 -2.30 17.99
CA GLN A 103 -4.07 -2.91 16.68
C GLN A 103 -5.33 -2.83 15.80
N ALA A 104 -6.52 -3.10 16.37
CA ALA A 104 -7.76 -2.98 15.62
C ALA A 104 -8.00 -1.54 15.12
N TYR A 105 -7.62 -0.53 15.89
CA TYR A 105 -7.70 0.87 15.51
C TYR A 105 -6.78 1.20 14.35
N GLU A 106 -5.50 0.81 14.43
CA GLU A 106 -4.53 1.01 13.34
C GLU A 106 -4.96 0.30 12.05
N ASP A 107 -5.39 -0.96 12.15
CA ASP A 107 -5.89 -1.71 11.00
C ASP A 107 -7.12 -1.05 10.37
N SER A 108 -8.00 -0.47 11.21
CA SER A 108 -9.19 0.23 10.73
C SER A 108 -8.84 1.58 10.08
N LYS A 109 -7.83 2.29 10.58
CA LYS A 109 -7.29 3.50 9.94
C LYS A 109 -6.71 3.19 8.57
N GLN A 110 -5.91 2.13 8.45
CA GLN A 110 -5.37 1.67 7.17
C GLN A 110 -6.48 1.27 6.18
N ALA A 111 -7.52 0.58 6.64
CA ALA A 111 -8.69 0.27 5.82
C ALA A 111 -9.38 1.54 5.31
N CYS A 112 -9.53 2.57 6.14
CA CYS A 112 -10.14 3.84 5.72
C CYS A 112 -9.26 4.58 4.69
N GLU A 113 -7.95 4.62 4.89
CA GLU A 113 -6.99 5.18 3.95
C GLU A 113 -7.05 4.49 2.57
N ARG A 114 -7.13 3.14 2.58
CA ARG A 114 -7.34 2.31 1.39
C ARG A 114 -8.63 2.70 0.66
N LEU A 115 -9.73 2.90 1.38
CA LEU A 115 -11.03 3.28 0.81
C LEU A 115 -11.07 4.72 0.25
N ILE A 116 -10.40 5.67 0.91
CA ILE A 116 -10.35 7.07 0.45
C ILE A 116 -9.46 7.24 -0.79
N GLY A 117 -8.64 6.25 -1.12
CA GLY A 117 -7.57 6.42 -2.11
C GLY A 117 -6.45 7.33 -1.62
N LYS A 118 -6.47 7.76 -0.34
CA LYS A 118 -5.33 8.32 0.39
C LYS A 118 -4.46 7.15 0.85
N THR A 119 -3.85 6.50 -0.12
CA THR A 119 -2.87 5.48 0.15
C THR A 119 -1.64 6.14 0.78
N SER A 120 -1.56 6.13 2.11
CA SER A 120 -0.28 6.26 2.81
C SER A 120 0.58 5.09 2.32
N VAL A 121 1.45 5.41 1.37
CA VAL A 121 2.67 4.68 1.03
C VAL A 121 2.57 3.28 0.40
N GLU A 122 1.40 2.66 0.17
CA GLU A 122 1.33 1.34 -0.51
C GLU A 122 0.46 1.29 -1.77
N HIS A 123 0.85 2.05 -2.79
CA HIS A 123 0.32 1.87 -4.14
C HIS A 123 0.98 0.64 -4.83
N LEU A 124 0.85 -0.57 -4.26
CA LEU A 124 1.28 -1.82 -4.91
C LEU A 124 0.48 -3.09 -4.53
N ASP A 125 -0.39 -3.07 -3.52
CA ASP A 125 -1.24 -4.25 -3.23
C ASP A 125 -2.43 -4.39 -4.19
N GLY A 126 -2.79 -3.32 -4.93
CA GLY A 126 -3.73 -3.39 -6.06
C GLY A 126 -3.18 -4.08 -7.32
N LEU A 127 -1.94 -4.57 -7.28
CA LEU A 127 -1.37 -5.49 -8.28
C LEU A 127 -1.36 -6.94 -7.75
N GLN A 128 -2.01 -7.23 -6.63
CA GLN A 128 -2.26 -8.60 -6.15
C GLN A 128 -3.47 -9.21 -6.89
N ALA A 129 -3.27 -9.57 -8.16
CA ALA A 129 -4.07 -10.58 -8.85
C ALA A 129 -3.35 -11.07 -10.12
N ILE A 130 -2.05 -11.33 -10.03
CA ILE A 130 -1.33 -12.18 -10.99
C ILE A 130 -0.39 -13.03 -10.12
N ASP A 131 -0.45 -14.36 -10.27
CA ASP A 131 0.37 -15.33 -9.53
C ASP A 131 1.84 -14.89 -9.55
N TYR A 132 2.40 -14.61 -8.37
CA TYR A 132 3.81 -14.28 -8.20
C TYR A 132 4.64 -15.54 -7.99
N ASP A 133 5.95 -15.45 -8.23
CA ASP A 133 6.91 -16.27 -7.49
C ASP A 133 6.91 -15.78 -6.03
N GLU A 134 6.54 -16.66 -5.09
CA GLU A 134 6.51 -16.40 -3.63
C GLU A 134 7.79 -15.69 -3.14
N ASN A 135 8.92 -15.91 -3.81
CA ASN A 135 10.21 -15.33 -3.47
C ASN A 135 10.28 -13.80 -3.61
N PHE A 136 9.63 -13.18 -4.60
CA PHE A 136 9.71 -11.71 -4.78
C PHE A 136 8.80 -10.94 -3.81
N GLN A 137 7.66 -11.52 -3.46
CA GLN A 137 6.78 -10.96 -2.43
C GLN A 137 7.47 -10.91 -1.07
N LEU A 138 8.09 -12.03 -0.67
CA LEU A 138 8.86 -12.11 0.57
C LEU A 138 10.01 -11.10 0.58
N LEU A 139 10.74 -10.98 -0.54
CA LEU A 139 11.81 -9.99 -0.69
C LEU A 139 11.27 -8.56 -0.54
N SER A 140 10.14 -8.25 -1.18
CA SER A 140 9.51 -6.92 -1.11
C SER A 140 9.16 -6.54 0.33
N HIS A 141 8.60 -7.48 1.10
CA HIS A 141 8.33 -7.28 2.51
C HIS A 141 9.62 -7.02 3.32
N GLN A 142 10.66 -7.82 3.09
CA GLN A 142 11.95 -7.64 3.78
C GLN A 142 12.62 -6.30 3.46
N ILE A 143 12.51 -5.80 2.23
CA ILE A 143 13.07 -4.50 1.83
C ILE A 143 12.31 -3.37 2.52
N LYS A 144 10.98 -3.39 2.50
CA LYS A 144 10.16 -2.38 3.21
C LYS A 144 10.48 -2.36 4.70
N ALA A 145 10.51 -3.53 5.35
CA ALA A 145 10.87 -3.64 6.75
C ALA A 145 12.26 -3.06 7.06
N SER A 146 13.25 -3.30 6.18
CA SER A 146 14.60 -2.73 6.30
C SER A 146 14.61 -1.20 6.18
N ILE A 147 13.77 -0.63 5.32
CA ILE A 147 13.64 0.83 5.16
C ILE A 147 12.96 1.44 6.39
N ASP A 148 11.91 0.81 6.89
CA ASP A 148 11.17 1.28 8.06
C ASP A 148 11.98 1.13 9.37
N SER A 149 12.87 0.13 9.44
CA SER A 149 13.79 -0.05 10.57
C SER A 149 15.01 0.89 10.54
N GLY A 150 15.07 1.84 9.61
CA GLY A 150 16.17 2.81 9.50
C GLY A 150 17.43 2.27 8.82
N GLU A 151 17.33 1.13 8.11
CA GLU A 151 18.43 0.51 7.36
C GLU A 151 18.15 0.45 5.84
N PRO A 152 17.87 1.59 5.17
CA PRO A 152 17.46 1.59 3.77
C PRO A 152 18.55 1.06 2.82
N ALA A 153 19.83 1.31 3.13
CA ALA A 153 20.95 0.83 2.33
C ALA A 153 20.98 -0.71 2.23
N ALA A 154 20.68 -1.40 3.33
CA ALA A 154 20.62 -2.87 3.35
C ALA A 154 19.44 -3.40 2.51
N GLY A 155 18.29 -2.73 2.59
CA GLY A 155 17.13 -3.05 1.76
C GLY A 155 17.42 -2.87 0.26
N LEU A 156 18.05 -1.75 -0.12
CA LEU A 156 18.40 -1.48 -1.51
C LEU A 156 19.48 -2.45 -2.03
N ASP A 157 20.48 -2.84 -1.23
CA ASP A 157 21.48 -3.84 -1.65
C ASP A 157 20.85 -5.21 -1.96
N ARG A 158 19.89 -5.64 -1.14
CA ARG A 158 19.11 -6.87 -1.39
C ARG A 158 18.31 -6.77 -2.68
N LEU A 159 17.67 -5.61 -2.92
CA LEU A 159 16.94 -5.35 -4.16
C LEU A 159 17.86 -5.46 -5.38
N HIS A 160 19.03 -4.83 -5.34
CA HIS A 160 20.00 -4.92 -6.44
C HIS A 160 20.44 -6.36 -6.70
N THR A 161 20.78 -7.10 -5.64
CA THR A 161 21.21 -8.49 -5.71
C THR A 161 20.13 -9.40 -6.32
N PHE A 162 18.86 -9.12 -6.03
CA PHE A 162 17.76 -9.80 -6.69
C PHE A 162 17.67 -9.45 -8.17
N LEU A 163 17.65 -8.16 -8.53
CA LEU A 163 17.48 -7.71 -9.91
C LEU A 163 18.56 -8.27 -10.84
N ILE A 164 19.82 -8.32 -10.39
CA ILE A 164 20.90 -8.86 -11.22
C ILE A 164 20.71 -10.36 -11.48
N LYS A 165 20.23 -11.13 -10.50
CA LYS A 165 19.91 -12.56 -10.68
C LYS A 165 18.71 -12.73 -11.60
N TYR A 166 17.66 -11.95 -11.37
CA TYR A 166 16.42 -11.97 -12.13
C TYR A 166 16.66 -11.67 -13.62
N PHE A 167 17.31 -10.55 -13.95
CA PHE A 167 17.55 -10.21 -15.36
C PHE A 167 18.57 -11.12 -16.05
N ARG A 168 19.53 -11.71 -15.32
CA ARG A 168 20.39 -12.77 -15.89
C ARG A 168 19.59 -14.03 -16.23
N HIS A 169 18.66 -14.41 -15.37
CA HIS A 169 17.75 -15.51 -15.64
C HIS A 169 16.89 -15.22 -16.89
N LEU A 170 16.31 -14.03 -16.99
CA LEU A 170 15.54 -13.63 -18.17
C LEU A 170 16.40 -13.60 -19.45
N CYS A 171 17.60 -13.02 -19.41
CA CYS A 171 18.54 -13.10 -20.52
C CYS A 171 18.79 -14.55 -20.96
N THR A 172 18.99 -15.46 -20.01
CA THR A 172 19.19 -16.89 -20.29
C THR A 172 17.95 -17.53 -20.91
N LYS A 173 16.74 -17.22 -20.42
CA LYS A 173 15.45 -17.66 -21.00
C LYS A 173 15.34 -17.26 -22.47
N HIS A 174 15.81 -16.06 -22.82
CA HIS A 174 15.81 -15.51 -24.19
C HIS A 174 17.06 -15.87 -25.01
N GLY A 175 17.88 -16.83 -24.55
CA GLY A 175 19.07 -17.29 -25.29
C GLY A 175 20.21 -16.27 -25.36
N LEU A 176 20.21 -15.24 -24.51
CA LEU A 176 21.25 -14.24 -24.42
C LEU A 176 22.35 -14.68 -23.45
N THR A 177 23.60 -14.41 -23.80
CA THR A 177 24.75 -14.68 -22.93
C THR A 177 25.05 -13.49 -22.03
N THR A 178 25.22 -13.75 -20.73
CA THR A 178 25.63 -12.77 -19.72
C THR A 178 26.82 -13.27 -18.93
N THR A 179 27.73 -12.38 -18.52
CA THR A 179 28.88 -12.74 -17.66
C THR A 179 28.67 -12.24 -16.23
N ARG A 180 29.49 -12.74 -15.28
CA ARG A 180 29.36 -12.39 -13.85
C ARG A 180 29.83 -10.96 -13.57
N GLU A 181 30.73 -10.44 -14.39
CA GLU A 181 31.36 -9.13 -14.30
C GLU A 181 30.45 -8.03 -14.86
N GLU A 182 29.42 -8.39 -15.65
CA GLU A 182 28.51 -7.43 -16.23
C GLU A 182 27.62 -6.76 -15.16
N PRO A 183 27.56 -5.42 -15.13
CA PRO A 183 26.72 -4.68 -14.20
C PRO A 183 25.23 -4.79 -14.57
N LEU A 184 24.36 -4.51 -13.60
CA LEU A 184 22.91 -4.64 -13.73
C LEU A 184 22.32 -3.92 -14.93
N ASN A 185 22.73 -2.67 -15.17
CA ASN A 185 22.28 -1.88 -16.31
C ASN A 185 22.70 -2.49 -17.66
N ALA A 186 23.87 -3.12 -17.74
CA ALA A 186 24.32 -3.79 -18.97
C ALA A 186 23.51 -5.07 -19.24
N VAL A 187 23.29 -5.89 -18.20
CA VAL A 187 22.44 -7.09 -18.29
C VAL A 187 21.02 -6.72 -18.70
N PHE A 188 20.43 -5.73 -18.03
CA PHE A 188 19.08 -5.25 -18.35
C PHE A 188 19.01 -4.64 -19.77
N GLY A 189 20.03 -3.89 -20.19
CA GLY A 189 20.10 -3.34 -21.53
C GLY A 189 20.14 -4.40 -22.64
N LYS A 190 20.80 -5.55 -22.41
CA LYS A 190 20.74 -6.69 -23.35
C LYS A 190 19.33 -7.25 -23.45
N TYR A 191 18.66 -7.44 -22.32
CA TYR A 191 17.29 -7.91 -22.27
C TYR A 191 16.33 -6.96 -23.00
N VAL A 192 16.40 -5.64 -22.74
CA VAL A 192 15.57 -4.64 -23.43
C VAL A 192 15.80 -4.68 -24.95
N LYS A 193 17.05 -4.85 -25.42
CA LYS A 193 17.33 -4.99 -26.86
C LYS A 193 16.63 -6.21 -27.47
N ALA A 194 16.62 -7.34 -26.76
CA ALA A 194 15.92 -8.54 -27.21
C ALA A 194 14.40 -8.34 -27.26
N LEU A 195 13.80 -7.69 -26.25
CA LEU A 195 12.37 -7.34 -26.24
C LEU A 195 11.97 -6.41 -27.39
N VAL A 196 12.83 -5.46 -27.76
CA VAL A 196 12.57 -4.57 -28.90
C VAL A 196 12.67 -5.35 -30.21
N ALA A 197 13.66 -6.25 -30.33
CA ALA A 197 13.85 -7.08 -31.52
C ALA A 197 12.72 -8.09 -31.76
N SER A 198 12.08 -8.59 -30.68
CA SER A 198 10.93 -9.49 -30.78
C SER A 198 9.62 -8.77 -31.16
N GLY A 199 9.59 -7.44 -31.15
CA GLY A 199 8.40 -6.67 -31.51
C GLY A 199 7.26 -6.71 -30.50
N ILE A 200 7.50 -7.20 -29.29
CA ILE A 200 6.48 -7.30 -28.22
C ILE A 200 6.03 -5.91 -27.75
N LEU A 201 6.96 -4.94 -27.72
CA LEU A 201 6.68 -3.57 -27.30
C LEU A 201 5.99 -2.78 -28.42
N LYS A 202 4.67 -2.60 -28.29
CA LYS A 202 3.84 -1.88 -29.29
C LYS A 202 3.98 -0.35 -29.22
N SER A 203 4.27 0.20 -28.04
CA SER A 203 4.33 1.65 -27.80
C SER A 203 5.76 2.17 -27.77
N GLU A 204 6.03 3.24 -28.52
CA GLU A 204 7.30 3.96 -28.45
C GLU A 204 7.58 4.50 -27.03
N MET A 205 6.52 4.88 -26.31
CA MET A 205 6.64 5.33 -24.91
C MET A 205 7.19 4.23 -24.01
N SER A 206 6.69 3.00 -24.13
CA SER A 206 7.17 1.87 -23.34
C SER A 206 8.64 1.57 -23.61
N HIS A 207 9.07 1.64 -24.88
CA HIS A 207 10.48 1.50 -25.25
C HIS A 207 11.35 2.61 -24.62
N ASN A 208 10.89 3.87 -24.64
CA ASN A 208 11.63 4.98 -24.04
C ASN A 208 11.72 4.87 -22.52
N ILE A 209 10.66 4.42 -21.85
CA ILE A 209 10.66 4.14 -20.40
C ILE A 209 11.71 3.07 -20.07
N LEU A 210 11.71 1.93 -20.78
CA LEU A 210 12.67 0.85 -20.52
C LEU A 210 14.12 1.29 -20.76
N LYS A 211 14.36 2.09 -21.80
CA LYS A 211 15.68 2.70 -22.04
C LYS A 211 16.10 3.62 -20.90
N TYR A 212 15.19 4.46 -20.40
CA TYR A 212 15.48 5.34 -19.28
C TYR A 212 15.76 4.54 -18.00
N SER A 213 15.06 3.44 -17.77
CA SER A 213 15.30 2.53 -16.64
C SER A 213 16.73 1.96 -16.62
N ILE A 214 17.40 1.81 -17.77
CA ILE A 214 18.83 1.43 -17.81
C ILE A 214 19.69 2.46 -17.07
N ASN A 215 19.39 3.75 -17.22
CA ASN A 215 20.12 4.82 -16.52
C ASN A 215 19.84 4.78 -15.02
N ILE A 216 18.58 4.59 -14.62
CA ILE A 216 18.19 4.47 -13.21
C ILE A 216 18.94 3.32 -12.54
N LEU A 217 18.98 2.15 -13.19
CA LEU A 217 19.69 0.98 -12.68
C LEU A 217 21.22 1.19 -12.63
N SER A 218 21.77 2.04 -13.49
CA SER A 218 23.19 2.41 -13.42
C SER A 218 23.49 3.25 -12.18
N SER A 219 22.63 4.23 -11.85
CA SER A 219 22.75 5.09 -10.68
C SER A 219 22.59 4.31 -9.36
N PHE A 220 21.95 3.14 -9.40
CA PHE A 220 21.80 2.25 -8.25
C PHE A 220 23.14 1.79 -7.65
N ASN A 221 24.17 1.63 -8.49
CA ASN A 221 25.52 1.28 -8.04
C ASN A 221 26.17 2.40 -7.22
N ALA A 222 25.92 3.67 -7.58
CA ALA A 222 26.45 4.83 -6.85
C ALA A 222 25.77 4.97 -5.48
N VAL A 223 24.45 4.82 -5.44
CA VAL A 223 23.68 4.78 -4.20
C VAL A 223 24.18 3.67 -3.25
N ARG A 224 24.46 2.48 -3.77
CA ARG A 224 24.99 1.36 -2.97
C ARG A 224 26.42 1.59 -2.48
N ASN A 225 27.31 2.05 -3.37
CA ASN A 225 28.74 2.14 -3.08
C ASN A 225 29.10 3.39 -2.25
N ASP A 226 28.44 4.52 -2.52
CA ASP A 226 28.81 5.82 -1.96
C ASP A 226 27.87 6.29 -0.83
N GLN A 227 26.83 5.55 -0.45
CA GLN A 227 25.94 5.96 0.65
C GLN A 227 25.76 4.89 1.74
N SER A 228 26.76 4.02 1.86
CA SER A 228 26.86 3.04 2.96
C SER A 228 27.54 3.66 4.20
N LEU A 229 27.24 3.12 5.39
CA LEU A 229 27.69 3.57 6.72
C LEU A 229 29.22 3.69 6.93
N ALA A 230 30.05 3.40 5.92
CA ALA A 230 31.50 3.32 6.02
C ALA A 230 32.23 4.65 5.69
N HIS A 231 31.53 5.67 5.17
CA HIS A 231 32.12 6.96 4.81
C HIS A 231 31.19 8.13 5.18
N ASP A 232 31.73 9.35 5.30
CA ASP A 232 31.05 10.64 5.60
C ASP A 232 30.00 11.06 4.54
N ASN A 233 29.13 10.15 4.12
CA ASN A 233 28.14 10.38 3.08
C ASN A 233 26.73 10.47 3.68
N THR A 234 25.93 11.39 3.16
CA THR A 234 24.52 11.56 3.51
C THR A 234 23.76 10.27 3.23
N VAL A 235 23.35 9.58 4.29
CA VAL A 235 22.48 8.40 4.24
C VAL A 235 21.19 8.78 3.52
N LEU A 236 20.77 7.96 2.55
CA LEU A 236 19.48 8.07 1.87
C LEU A 236 18.35 8.15 2.88
N ASN A 237 17.49 9.17 2.76
CA ASN A 237 16.35 9.28 3.65
C ASN A 237 15.28 8.23 3.28
N ARG A 238 14.35 8.01 4.21
CA ARG A 238 13.27 7.01 4.07
C ARG A 238 12.44 7.25 2.80
N ASP A 239 12.08 8.49 2.52
CA ASP A 239 11.17 8.83 1.42
C ASP A 239 11.83 8.60 0.04
N GLU A 240 13.10 8.97 -0.10
CA GLU A 240 13.89 8.70 -1.31
C GLU A 240 14.10 7.19 -1.51
N SER A 241 14.34 6.45 -0.43
CA SER A 241 14.50 4.98 -0.47
C SER A 241 13.21 4.30 -0.94
N LEU A 242 12.05 4.76 -0.45
CA LEU A 242 10.75 4.28 -0.88
C LEU A 242 10.46 4.66 -2.34
N LEU A 243 10.84 5.86 -2.79
CA LEU A 243 10.69 6.27 -4.18
C LEU A 243 11.46 5.34 -5.13
N ILE A 244 12.72 5.05 -4.79
CA ILE A 244 13.58 4.14 -5.57
C ILE A 244 12.95 2.74 -5.62
N PHE A 245 12.56 2.20 -4.46
CA PHE A 245 11.94 0.88 -4.36
C PHE A 245 10.69 0.78 -5.23
N ARG A 246 9.79 1.76 -5.14
CA ARG A 246 8.54 1.79 -5.93
C ARG A 246 8.77 1.80 -7.43
N ASN A 247 9.73 2.61 -7.90
CA ASN A 247 10.05 2.70 -9.32
C ASN A 247 10.53 1.33 -9.85
N ILE A 248 11.41 0.68 -9.10
CA ILE A 248 11.92 -0.64 -9.47
C ILE A 248 10.83 -1.70 -9.42
N SER A 249 9.98 -1.71 -8.39
CA SER A 249 8.87 -2.65 -8.31
C SER A 249 7.92 -2.51 -9.50
N ALA A 250 7.61 -1.28 -9.92
CA ALA A 250 6.79 -1.04 -11.11
C ALA A 250 7.45 -1.57 -12.39
N LEU A 251 8.77 -1.39 -12.52
CA LEU A 251 9.54 -1.94 -13.64
C LEU A 251 9.47 -3.47 -13.68
N VAL A 252 9.74 -4.14 -12.56
CA VAL A 252 9.72 -5.61 -12.47
C VAL A 252 8.34 -6.15 -12.83
N LYS A 253 7.26 -5.56 -12.29
CA LYS A 253 5.89 -5.99 -12.58
C LYS A 253 5.53 -5.86 -14.06
N PHE A 254 5.96 -4.79 -14.72
CA PHE A 254 5.74 -4.63 -16.15
C PHE A 254 6.48 -5.71 -16.95
N ILE A 255 7.71 -6.04 -16.57
CA ILE A 255 8.50 -7.10 -17.21
C ILE A 255 7.85 -8.47 -16.99
N GLU A 256 7.41 -8.79 -15.78
CA GLU A 256 6.71 -10.05 -15.47
C GLU A 256 5.44 -10.21 -16.32
N HIS A 257 4.66 -9.14 -16.45
CA HIS A 257 3.46 -9.17 -17.30
C HIS A 257 3.79 -9.47 -18.77
N ILE A 258 4.84 -8.85 -19.31
CA ILE A 258 5.32 -9.16 -20.67
C ILE A 258 5.77 -10.62 -20.78
N GLU A 259 6.48 -11.13 -19.78
CA GLU A 259 7.02 -12.50 -19.78
C GLU A 259 5.96 -13.59 -19.51
N ALA A 260 4.81 -13.23 -18.96
CA ALA A 260 3.68 -14.14 -18.77
C ALA A 260 2.85 -14.31 -20.05
N GLU A 261 2.82 -13.29 -20.91
CA GLU A 261 2.13 -13.31 -22.20
C GLU A 261 2.96 -13.97 -23.33
N ASN A 262 4.23 -14.33 -23.08
CA ASN A 262 5.19 -14.86 -24.09
C ASN A 262 5.99 -16.08 -23.59
#